data_AF-A0A924P8M8-F1
#
_entry.id   AF-A0A924P8M8-F1
#
_cell.length_a   1.000
_cell.length_b   1.000
_cell.length_c   1.000
_cell.angle_alpha   90.00
_cell.angle_beta   90.00
_cell.angle_gamma   90.00
#
_symmetry.space_group_name_H-M   'P 1'
#
loop_
_entity.id
_entity.type
_entity.pdbx_description
1 polymer ?
#
loop_
_entity_poly.entity_id
_entity_poly.type
_entity_poly.pdbx_seq_one_letter_code
_entity_poly.pdbx_strand_id
1 'polypeptide(L)'
;MTDFLSPQVHVRGQSHFDAQASLKLKLLSTLVDLAIIAIVYFLTSGALGRFPIPTLGEGALVFGLGALVRSLLQFFTGASPGQHAWKLRLRRAPGESPESLGEFLHSQVRVCERTGTPEIIKASLISGVLLLSACTLGWVTLLNHPLTMAASGIQLPVFVPSELTGGKKSPVPQDEKGPGSSWAVMPFYYSNGAWPLQFAGHPVFYVAPYEKGPPTHFLGRIIARWDMPDTKLTIQGPITPARGSPRKIWESCMKQAMSCLKLRKEGLSRAVEEMKALKLKHWNVRWFRVDNPLIPEDERPEGIYISAENETRAQDRMILINEKGTQQAFILDRPSSEGEGPSAERSRAAQHLFEQAMGSQRVTNELDTGRAWINRMLADVKMSPAIAGLSDSEFVTNIAKTQALLLSKISVEPKVLDAYYHLGGTALVLARRANKAKNAEWSSAAKILLQSAYHYAQDISPDDPRTRQLESSWVEVKNY
;
A
#
# COMPACT_ATOMS: atom_id res chain seq x y z
N MET A 1 -37.18 75.75 39.81
CA MET A 1 -36.66 74.44 40.26
C MET A 1 -36.01 73.79 39.07
N THR A 2 -34.70 73.90 38.98
CA THR A 2 -33.85 73.40 37.88
C THR A 2 -33.00 72.29 38.46
N ASP A 3 -33.30 71.05 38.08
CA ASP A 3 -32.48 69.89 38.41
C ASP A 3 -31.23 69.88 37.55
N PHE A 4 -30.09 70.07 38.21
CA PHE A 4 -28.76 69.86 37.64
C PHE A 4 -28.51 68.34 37.55
N LEU A 5 -28.49 67.82 36.32
CA LEU A 5 -27.90 66.53 36.01
C LEU A 5 -26.38 66.61 36.29
N SER A 6 -25.95 65.95 37.36
CA SER A 6 -24.54 65.70 37.60
C SER A 6 -24.05 64.59 36.65
N PRO A 7 -22.91 64.77 35.95
CA PRO A 7 -22.33 63.68 35.19
C PRO A 7 -21.81 62.62 36.17
N GLN A 8 -22.36 61.41 36.11
CA GLN A 8 -21.72 60.24 36.71
C GLN A 8 -20.41 59.98 35.96
N VAL A 9 -19.32 60.54 36.49
CA VAL A 9 -17.98 60.12 36.13
C VAL A 9 -17.80 58.73 36.73
N HIS A 10 -18.01 57.68 35.93
CA HIS A 10 -17.47 56.37 36.23
C HIS A 10 -15.94 56.48 36.22
N VAL A 11 -15.36 56.74 37.40
CA VAL A 11 -13.93 56.53 37.64
C VAL A 11 -13.70 55.03 37.50
N ARG A 12 -13.31 54.59 36.29
CA ARG A 12 -12.71 53.27 36.09
C ARG A 12 -11.47 53.24 36.98
N GLY A 13 -11.57 52.49 38.09
CA GLY A 13 -10.46 52.28 38.99
C GLY A 13 -9.22 51.83 38.22
N GLN A 14 -8.17 52.65 38.32
CA GLN A 14 -6.81 52.33 37.93
C GLN A 14 -6.36 51.06 38.66
N SER A 15 -6.47 49.92 38.00
CA SER A 15 -5.43 48.91 38.10
C SER A 15 -5.23 48.33 36.70
N HIS A 16 -4.65 49.14 35.81
CA HIS A 16 -3.88 48.57 34.71
C HIS A 16 -2.74 47.80 35.36
N PHE A 17 -3.01 46.55 35.72
CA PHE A 17 -1.99 45.59 36.04
C PHE A 17 -1.18 45.46 34.77
N ASP A 18 0.01 46.04 34.74
CA ASP A 18 0.90 46.01 33.57
C ASP A 18 2.19 45.30 33.98
N ALA A 19 2.02 44.03 34.35
CA ALA A 19 3.11 43.17 34.78
C ALA A 19 3.72 42.47 33.57
N GLN A 20 5.04 42.34 33.57
CA GLN A 20 5.74 41.53 32.58
C GLN A 20 5.23 40.08 32.67
N ALA A 21 4.82 39.51 31.53
CA ALA A 21 4.38 38.13 31.50
C ALA A 21 5.53 37.22 31.94
N SER A 22 5.24 36.29 32.85
CA SER A 22 6.21 35.29 33.28
C SER A 22 6.67 34.44 32.08
N LEU A 23 7.88 33.89 32.16
CA LEU A 23 8.41 32.99 31.13
C LEU A 23 7.44 31.83 30.84
N LYS A 24 6.78 31.30 31.88
CA LYS A 24 5.78 30.23 31.77
C LYS A 24 4.59 30.63 30.89
N LEU A 25 4.03 31.83 31.10
CA LEU A 25 2.91 32.34 30.31
C LEU A 25 3.29 32.57 28.83
N LYS A 26 4.50 33.11 28.59
CA LYS A 26 5.03 33.29 27.23
C LYS A 26 5.26 31.95 26.51
N LEU A 27 5.71 30.94 27.25
CA LEU A 27 5.88 29.58 26.72
C LEU A 27 4.51 28.97 26.37
N LEU A 28 3.53 29.07 27.27
CA LEU A 28 2.17 28.55 27.05
C LEU A 28 1.49 29.21 25.85
N SER A 29 1.55 30.54 25.72
CA SER A 29 1.01 31.22 24.53
C SER A 29 1.70 30.76 23.25
N THR A 30 3.02 30.55 23.28
CA THR A 30 3.77 30.08 22.12
C THR A 30 3.41 28.63 21.76
N LEU A 31 3.20 27.76 22.75
CA LEU A 31 2.74 26.39 22.53
C LEU A 31 1.35 26.34 21.88
N VAL A 32 0.44 27.24 22.25
CA VAL A 32 -0.88 27.36 21.61
C VAL A 32 -0.74 27.74 20.14
N ASP A 33 0.10 28.74 19.82
CA ASP A 33 0.34 29.14 18.43
C ASP A 33 0.94 27.98 17.61
N LEU A 34 1.90 27.25 18.17
CA LEU A 34 2.49 26.07 17.54
C LEU A 34 1.48 24.93 17.35
N ALA A 35 0.59 24.71 18.31
CA ALA A 35 -0.47 23.72 18.21
C ALA A 35 -1.43 24.05 17.06
N ILE A 36 -1.82 25.32 16.90
CA ILE A 36 -2.67 25.77 15.79
C ILE A 36 -1.97 25.54 14.44
N ILE A 37 -0.69 25.91 14.33
CA ILE A 37 0.11 25.68 13.11
C ILE A 37 0.17 24.18 12.78
N ALA A 38 0.42 23.33 13.79
CA ALA A 38 0.46 21.88 13.63
C ALA A 38 -0.89 21.32 13.18
N ILE A 39 -2.00 21.74 13.80
CA ILE A 39 -3.36 21.33 13.40
C ILE A 39 -3.62 21.67 11.94
N VAL A 40 -3.35 22.92 11.53
CA VAL A 40 -3.55 23.36 10.14
C VAL A 40 -2.68 22.55 9.19
N TYR A 41 -1.41 22.31 9.53
CA TYR A 41 -0.50 21.49 8.73
C TYR A 41 -1.00 20.06 8.55
N PHE A 42 -1.41 19.39 9.63
CA PHE A 42 -1.86 18.00 9.55
C PHE A 42 -3.20 17.86 8.83
N LEU A 43 -4.13 18.81 9.03
CA LEU A 43 -5.41 18.84 8.30
C LEU A 43 -5.21 19.07 6.80
N THR A 44 -4.35 20.03 6.42
CA THR A 44 -4.05 20.32 5.01
C THR A 44 -3.29 19.18 4.35
N SER A 45 -2.30 18.60 5.03
CA SER A 45 -1.55 17.44 4.53
C SER A 45 -2.47 16.24 4.33
N GLY A 46 -3.38 15.98 5.27
CA GLY A 46 -4.39 14.94 5.17
C GLY A 46 -5.36 15.17 4.00
N ALA A 47 -5.87 16.39 3.84
CA ALA A 47 -6.78 16.75 2.75
C ALA A 47 -6.13 16.63 1.36
N LEU A 48 -4.84 16.97 1.25
CA LEU A 48 -4.07 16.86 0.01
C LEU A 48 -3.51 15.46 -0.24
N GLY A 49 -3.73 14.50 0.67
CA GLY A 49 -3.15 13.15 0.59
C GLY A 49 -1.62 13.12 0.65
N ARG A 50 -0.98 14.21 1.08
CA ARG A 50 0.48 14.34 1.14
C ARG A 50 1.05 13.56 2.32
N PHE A 51 2.32 13.17 2.18
CA PHE A 51 3.04 12.51 3.26
C PHE A 51 3.24 13.50 4.43
N PRO A 52 2.81 13.17 5.66
CA PRO A 52 2.70 14.15 6.75
C PRO A 52 4.03 14.42 7.49
N ILE A 53 5.15 13.87 7.00
CA ILE A 53 6.46 14.23 7.54
C ILE A 53 7.00 15.38 6.69
N PRO A 54 7.12 16.58 7.26
CA PRO A 54 7.74 17.67 6.56
C PRO A 54 9.18 17.27 6.23
N THR A 55 9.53 17.28 4.96
CA THR A 55 10.95 17.35 4.59
C THR A 55 11.57 18.57 5.26
N LEU A 56 12.90 18.61 5.46
CA LEU A 56 13.55 19.78 6.08
C LEU A 56 13.12 21.12 5.41
N GLY A 57 12.94 21.12 4.09
CA GLY A 57 12.44 22.26 3.33
C GLY A 57 10.96 22.59 3.60
N GLU A 58 10.07 21.60 3.61
CA GLU A 58 8.66 21.81 3.95
C GLU A 58 8.48 22.23 5.41
N GLY A 59 9.28 21.69 6.32
CA GLY A 59 9.28 22.09 7.72
C GLY A 59 9.65 23.55 7.88
N ALA A 60 10.75 23.97 7.24
CA ALA A 60 11.15 25.38 7.22
C ALA A 60 10.06 26.28 6.61
N LEU A 61 9.38 25.83 5.54
CA LEU A 61 8.26 26.58 4.95
C LEU A 61 7.05 26.65 5.87
N VAL A 62 6.65 25.56 6.52
CA VAL A 62 5.49 25.50 7.42
C VAL A 62 5.75 26.33 8.68
N PHE A 63 6.92 26.20 9.29
CA PHE A 63 7.31 27.03 10.44
C PHE A 63 7.51 28.49 10.04
N GLY A 64 8.05 28.75 8.85
CA GLY A 64 8.21 30.11 8.29
C GLY A 64 6.87 30.79 8.01
N LEU A 65 5.94 30.11 7.31
CA LEU A 65 4.57 30.56 7.07
C LEU A 65 3.80 30.70 8.39
N GLY A 66 3.97 29.77 9.32
CA GLY A 66 3.36 29.84 10.64
C GLY A 66 3.86 31.06 11.44
N ALA A 67 5.17 31.32 11.40
CA ALA A 67 5.77 32.52 12.01
C ALA A 67 5.31 33.80 11.30
N LEU A 68 5.17 33.78 9.97
CA LEU A 68 4.65 34.91 9.18
C LEU A 68 3.19 35.20 9.54
N VAL A 69 2.31 34.20 9.52
CA VAL A 69 0.90 34.32 9.88
C VAL A 69 0.75 34.80 11.31
N ARG A 70 1.52 34.23 12.24
CA ARG A 70 1.59 34.71 13.62
C ARG A 70 1.99 36.19 13.68
N SER A 71 3.00 36.60 12.93
CA SER A 71 3.51 37.97 12.91
C SER A 71 2.49 38.94 12.30
N LEU A 72 1.81 38.55 11.23
CA LEU A 72 0.73 39.32 10.60
C LEU A 72 -0.46 39.48 11.53
N LEU A 73 -0.92 38.39 12.16
CA LEU A 73 -2.00 38.45 13.16
C LEU A 73 -1.61 39.39 14.30
N GLN A 74 -0.41 39.22 14.86
CA GLN A 74 0.09 40.08 15.92
C GLN A 74 0.24 41.55 15.49
N PHE A 75 0.53 41.83 14.21
CA PHE A 75 0.56 43.19 13.66
C PHE A 75 -0.84 43.81 13.54
N PHE A 76 -1.83 43.06 13.03
CA PHE A 76 -3.18 43.58 12.79
C PHE A 76 -4.07 43.59 14.04
N THR A 77 -3.97 42.58 14.91
CA THR A 77 -4.82 42.43 16.11
C THR A 77 -4.11 42.82 17.40
N GLY A 78 -2.79 43.09 17.33
CA GLY A 78 -1.96 43.42 18.49
C GLY A 78 -1.59 42.21 19.37
N ALA A 79 -2.05 40.99 19.04
CA ALA A 79 -1.74 39.76 19.77
C ALA A 79 -1.91 38.50 18.89
N SER A 80 -1.07 37.49 19.10
CA SER A 80 -1.27 36.17 18.50
C SER A 80 -2.47 35.42 19.12
N PRO A 81 -3.02 34.37 18.48
CA PRO A 81 -4.08 33.55 19.06
C PRO A 81 -3.75 33.01 20.47
N GLY A 82 -2.51 32.55 20.67
CA GLY A 82 -2.02 32.12 21.97
C GLY A 82 -1.89 33.26 22.98
N GLN A 83 -1.51 34.45 22.53
CA GLN A 83 -1.50 35.64 23.39
C GLN A 83 -2.93 36.06 23.78
N HIS A 84 -3.89 36.02 22.85
CA HIS A 84 -5.30 36.26 23.12
C HIS A 84 -5.87 35.27 24.13
N ALA A 85 -5.56 33.98 23.99
CA ALA A 85 -6.01 32.94 24.91
C ALA A 85 -5.57 33.23 26.36
N TRP A 86 -4.37 33.80 26.54
CA TRP A 86 -3.79 34.12 27.85
C TRP A 86 -3.92 35.62 28.23
N LYS A 87 -4.76 36.40 27.52
CA LYS A 87 -4.94 37.85 27.70
C LYS A 87 -3.61 38.65 27.74
N LEU A 88 -2.63 38.19 26.97
CA LEU A 88 -1.34 38.83 26.81
C LEU A 88 -1.41 39.87 25.68
N ARG A 89 -0.74 41.01 25.86
CA ARG A 89 -0.55 41.98 24.79
C ARG A 89 0.90 42.43 24.72
N LEU A 90 1.29 42.92 23.56
CA LEU A 90 2.51 43.70 23.45
C LEU A 90 2.31 45.07 24.06
N ARG A 91 3.28 45.53 24.85
CA ARG A 91 3.33 46.93 25.25
C ARG A 91 3.75 47.76 24.03
N ARG A 92 2.79 48.39 23.37
CA ARG A 92 3.00 49.51 22.44
C ARG A 92 1.95 50.58 22.66
N ALA A 93 2.32 51.84 22.45
CA ALA A 93 1.35 52.90 22.42
C ALA A 93 0.39 52.69 21.23
N PRO A 94 -0.90 53.02 21.35
CA PRO A 94 -1.81 53.00 20.21
C PRO A 94 -1.26 53.92 19.11
N GLY A 95 -0.86 53.36 17.96
CA GLY A 95 -0.31 54.10 16.81
C GLY A 95 1.18 53.92 16.52
N GLU A 96 1.95 53.23 17.37
CA GLU A 96 3.38 52.95 17.11
C GLU A 96 3.56 51.65 16.30
N SER A 97 4.03 51.77 15.06
CA SER A 97 4.52 50.62 14.28
C SER A 97 5.91 50.20 14.75
N PRO A 98 6.27 48.90 14.71
CA PRO A 98 7.64 48.47 14.95
C PRO A 98 8.60 49.20 13.98
N GLU A 99 9.64 49.85 14.49
CA GLU A 99 10.69 50.43 13.63
C GLU A 99 11.62 49.34 13.09
N SER A 100 11.69 48.18 13.76
CA SER A 100 12.48 47.03 13.31
C SER A 100 11.87 45.66 13.65
N LEU A 101 12.28 44.64 12.90
CA LEU A 101 11.93 43.23 13.16
C LEU A 101 12.52 42.73 14.50
N GLY A 102 13.65 43.28 14.93
CA GLY A 102 14.30 42.96 16.21
C GLY A 102 13.47 43.41 17.42
N GLU A 103 12.94 44.64 17.39
CA GLU A 103 12.02 45.15 18.41
C GLU A 103 10.68 44.41 18.43
N PHE A 104 10.23 43.93 17.27
CA PHE A 104 9.05 43.08 17.19
C PHE A 104 9.28 41.73 17.90
N LEU A 105 10.42 41.08 17.66
CA LEU A 105 10.77 39.79 18.27
C LEU A 105 11.10 39.88 19.76
N HIS A 106 11.61 41.02 20.24
CA HIS A 106 11.98 41.26 21.64
C HIS A 106 10.93 42.06 22.43
N SER A 107 9.76 42.28 21.82
CA SER A 107 8.68 43.06 22.42
C SER A 107 8.26 42.48 23.79
N GLN A 108 8.19 43.35 24.81
CA GLN A 108 7.80 42.95 26.16
C GLN A 108 6.32 42.57 26.18
N VAL A 109 6.03 41.26 26.19
CA VAL A 109 4.68 40.73 26.42
C VAL A 109 4.28 41.01 27.87
N ARG A 110 3.14 41.68 28.08
CA ARG A 110 2.60 42.02 29.40
C ARG A 110 1.20 41.43 29.59
N VAL A 111 0.85 41.21 30.85
CA VAL A 111 -0.49 40.83 31.28
C VAL A 111 -1.24 42.13 31.56
N CYS A 112 -2.28 42.46 30.79
CA CYS A 112 -2.96 43.77 30.86
C CYS A 112 -4.10 43.84 31.90
N GLU A 113 -4.56 42.68 32.37
CA GLU A 113 -5.63 42.55 33.35
C GLU A 113 -5.22 41.49 34.36
N ARG A 114 -5.53 41.69 35.65
CA ARG A 114 -5.38 40.60 36.63
C ARG A 114 -6.31 39.47 36.22
N THR A 115 -5.75 38.44 35.60
CA THR A 115 -6.50 37.26 35.16
C THR A 115 -7.11 36.59 36.38
N GLY A 116 -8.42 36.74 36.55
CA GLY A 116 -9.15 36.02 37.59
C GLY A 116 -9.07 34.52 37.35
N THR A 117 -9.20 33.74 38.42
CA THR A 117 -9.27 32.27 38.38
C THR A 117 -10.14 31.71 37.25
N PRO A 118 -11.36 32.22 36.96
CA PRO A 118 -12.17 31.68 35.86
C PRO A 118 -11.54 31.87 34.47
N GLU A 119 -10.84 32.98 34.23
CA GLU A 119 -10.20 33.24 32.95
C GLU A 119 -8.94 32.39 32.77
N ILE A 120 -8.19 32.15 33.85
CA ILE A 120 -7.07 31.20 33.86
C ILE A 120 -7.57 29.80 33.53
N ILE A 121 -8.70 29.37 34.12
CA ILE A 121 -9.31 28.06 33.84
C ILE A 121 -9.70 27.96 32.36
N LYS A 122 -10.39 28.96 31.80
CA LYS A 122 -10.75 28.98 30.37
C LYS A 122 -9.52 28.91 29.47
N ALA A 123 -8.52 29.75 29.70
CA ALA A 123 -7.28 29.78 28.92
C ALA A 123 -6.54 28.43 28.96
N SER A 124 -6.48 27.82 30.14
CA SER A 124 -5.87 26.51 30.35
C SER A 124 -6.64 25.42 29.61
N LEU A 125 -7.97 25.43 29.65
CA LEU A 125 -8.82 24.47 28.97
C LEU A 125 -8.68 24.58 27.44
N ILE A 126 -8.73 25.80 26.88
CA ILE A 126 -8.52 26.04 25.45
C ILE A 126 -7.13 25.56 25.02
N SER A 127 -6.09 25.90 25.79
CA SER A 127 -4.71 25.48 25.50
C SER A 127 -4.58 23.96 25.54
N GLY A 128 -5.19 23.31 26.55
CA GLY A 128 -5.22 21.86 26.69
C GLY A 128 -5.90 21.17 25.51
N VAL A 129 -7.08 21.66 25.09
CA VAL A 129 -7.81 21.13 23.93
C VAL A 129 -7.02 21.27 22.64
N LEU A 130 -6.38 22.41 22.39
CA LEU A 130 -5.58 22.63 21.19
C LEU A 130 -4.33 21.76 21.16
N LEU A 131 -3.61 21.67 22.28
CA LEU A 131 -2.44 20.79 22.38
C LEU A 131 -2.83 19.32 22.22
N LEU A 132 -3.91 18.88 22.87
CA LEU A 132 -4.42 17.53 22.72
C LEU A 132 -4.86 17.24 21.29
N SER A 133 -5.49 18.21 20.62
CA SER A 133 -5.91 18.09 19.22
C SER A 133 -4.71 18.01 18.28
N ALA A 134 -3.69 18.85 18.48
CA ALA A 134 -2.43 18.80 17.71
C ALA A 134 -1.71 17.46 17.92
N CYS A 135 -1.60 16.99 19.16
CA CYS A 135 -1.01 15.70 19.48
C CYS A 135 -1.81 14.53 18.88
N THR A 136 -3.14 14.55 18.99
CA THR A 136 -4.01 13.52 18.43
C THR A 136 -3.94 13.49 16.90
N LEU A 137 -3.99 14.65 16.23
CA LEU A 137 -3.83 14.74 14.78
C LEU A 137 -2.45 14.29 14.34
N GLY A 138 -1.40 14.73 15.04
CA GLY A 138 -0.04 14.28 14.79
C GLY A 138 0.10 12.76 14.96
N TRP A 139 -0.50 12.19 16.00
CA TRP A 139 -0.53 10.74 16.21
C TRP A 139 -1.25 10.01 15.07
N VAL A 140 -2.48 10.43 14.75
CA VAL A 140 -3.32 9.80 13.72
C VAL A 140 -2.73 9.95 12.33
N THR A 141 -2.09 11.07 12.01
CA THR A 141 -1.51 11.30 10.68
C THR A 141 -0.11 10.75 10.55
N LEU A 142 0.76 10.94 11.54
CA LEU A 142 2.17 10.60 11.46
C LEU A 142 2.46 9.19 11.96
N LEU A 143 1.90 8.73 13.07
CA LEU A 143 2.26 7.43 13.65
C LEU A 143 1.43 6.26 13.09
N ASN A 144 0.21 6.52 12.63
CA ASN A 144 -0.60 5.53 11.91
C ASN A 144 -0.31 5.50 10.40
N HIS A 145 0.70 6.24 9.92
CA HIS A 145 1.08 6.17 8.52
C HIS A 145 1.89 4.88 8.26
N PRO A 146 1.58 4.08 7.23
CA PRO A 146 2.28 2.80 7.00
C PRO A 146 3.81 2.92 6.87
N LEU A 147 4.31 4.03 6.31
CA LEU A 147 5.76 4.30 6.23
C LEU A 147 6.45 4.56 7.58
N THR A 148 5.73 4.96 8.62
CA THR A 148 6.30 5.26 9.95
C THR A 148 5.98 4.18 10.97
N MET A 149 5.00 3.31 10.70
CA MET A 149 4.69 2.19 11.59
C MET A 149 5.89 1.26 11.72
N ALA A 150 6.31 0.99 12.96
CA ALA A 150 7.29 -0.08 13.20
C ALA A 150 6.62 -1.42 12.87
N ALA A 151 7.27 -2.23 12.04
CA ALA A 151 6.75 -3.52 11.66
C ALA A 151 6.92 -4.52 12.81
N SER A 152 5.82 -5.17 13.20
CA SER A 152 5.90 -6.31 14.11
C SER A 152 6.41 -7.54 13.35
N GLY A 153 7.07 -8.47 14.05
CA GLY A 153 7.49 -9.74 13.46
C GLY A 153 6.32 -10.72 13.37
N ILE A 154 6.20 -11.44 12.25
CA ILE A 154 5.31 -12.59 12.10
C ILE A 154 6.06 -13.77 11.50
N GLN A 155 5.82 -14.96 12.04
CA GLN A 155 6.33 -16.21 11.50
C GLN A 155 5.20 -16.86 10.71
N LEU A 156 5.36 -16.98 9.39
CA LEU A 156 4.41 -17.72 8.57
C LEU A 156 4.72 -19.22 8.67
N PRO A 157 3.68 -20.08 8.73
CA PRO A 157 3.87 -21.52 8.74
C PRO A 157 4.46 -22.00 7.42
N VAL A 158 5.32 -23.02 7.49
CA VAL A 158 5.80 -23.72 6.29
C VAL A 158 4.61 -24.47 5.68
N PHE A 159 4.46 -24.35 4.36
CA PHE A 159 3.40 -25.05 3.64
C PHE A 159 3.98 -25.93 2.53
N VAL A 160 3.59 -27.20 2.54
CA VAL A 160 3.88 -28.16 1.46
C VAL A 160 2.58 -28.89 1.12
N PRO A 161 2.00 -28.68 -0.07
CA PRO A 161 0.78 -29.36 -0.49
C PRO A 161 0.90 -30.88 -0.43
N SER A 162 -0.10 -31.56 0.14
CA SER A 162 -0.15 -33.01 0.28
C SER A 162 -0.20 -33.75 -1.08
N GLU A 163 -0.72 -33.11 -2.12
CA GLU A 163 -0.73 -33.61 -3.49
C GLU A 163 0.68 -33.70 -4.10
N LEU A 164 1.64 -32.90 -3.61
CA LEU A 164 3.04 -32.92 -4.04
C LEU A 164 3.87 -33.96 -3.29
N THR A 165 3.39 -34.47 -2.14
CA THR A 165 4.14 -35.41 -1.29
C THR A 165 3.81 -36.89 -1.54
N GLY A 166 3.01 -37.20 -2.56
CA GLY A 166 2.83 -38.58 -3.06
C GLY A 166 2.34 -39.58 -2.01
N GLY A 167 1.43 -39.17 -1.12
CA GLY A 167 0.74 -40.10 -0.22
C GLY A 167 1.48 -40.52 1.05
N LYS A 168 2.60 -39.89 1.41
CA LYS A 168 3.13 -40.00 2.79
C LYS A 168 2.43 -38.97 3.66
N LYS A 169 1.58 -39.46 4.58
CA LYS A 169 0.83 -38.72 5.60
C LYS A 169 1.61 -37.48 6.08
N SER A 170 1.28 -36.33 5.52
CA SER A 170 1.69 -35.05 6.10
C SER A 170 1.00 -34.94 7.45
N PRO A 171 1.67 -34.49 8.53
CA PRO A 171 1.08 -34.39 9.87
C PRO A 171 0.04 -33.25 10.00
N VAL A 172 -0.40 -32.68 8.88
CA VAL A 172 -1.42 -31.63 8.84
C VAL A 172 -2.79 -32.26 9.16
N PRO A 173 -3.53 -31.74 10.15
CA PRO A 173 -4.83 -32.26 10.57
C PRO A 173 -5.79 -32.44 9.38
N GLN A 174 -6.44 -33.61 9.31
CA GLN A 174 -7.34 -33.99 8.21
C GLN A 174 -8.62 -33.14 8.13
N ASP A 175 -8.89 -32.30 9.12
CA ASP A 175 -10.06 -31.41 9.18
C ASP A 175 -9.90 -30.13 8.34
N GLU A 176 -8.70 -29.85 7.81
CA GLU A 176 -8.41 -28.72 6.90
C GLU A 176 -8.34 -29.14 5.43
N LYS A 177 -9.15 -30.12 5.00
CA LYS A 177 -9.49 -30.24 3.58
C LYS A 177 -10.45 -29.10 3.22
N GLY A 178 -9.91 -27.88 3.14
CA GLY A 178 -10.53 -26.79 2.40
C GLY A 178 -10.92 -27.30 1.00
N PRO A 179 -11.95 -26.71 0.38
CA PRO A 179 -12.60 -27.27 -0.80
C PRO A 179 -11.60 -27.47 -1.95
N GLY A 180 -11.20 -28.72 -2.20
CA GLY A 180 -10.70 -29.22 -3.49
C GLY A 180 -9.54 -28.47 -4.17
N SER A 181 -8.75 -27.66 -3.47
CA SER A 181 -7.71 -26.85 -4.11
C SER A 181 -6.57 -27.75 -4.60
N SER A 182 -6.51 -27.98 -5.91
CA SER A 182 -5.34 -28.61 -6.53
C SER A 182 -4.19 -27.60 -6.63
N TRP A 183 -2.95 -28.05 -6.41
CA TRP A 183 -1.76 -27.18 -6.39
C TRP A 183 -0.78 -27.46 -7.53
N ALA A 184 -0.07 -26.43 -7.98
CA ALA A 184 1.04 -26.56 -8.91
C ALA A 184 2.25 -25.74 -8.45
N VAL A 185 3.44 -26.32 -8.55
CA VAL A 185 4.69 -25.60 -8.30
C VAL A 185 5.08 -24.82 -9.55
N MET A 186 5.11 -23.50 -9.44
CA MET A 186 5.40 -22.60 -10.56
C MET A 186 6.35 -21.47 -10.13
N PRO A 187 7.41 -21.21 -10.91
CA PRO A 187 8.21 -20.02 -10.73
C PRO A 187 7.48 -18.78 -11.26
N PHE A 188 7.47 -17.72 -10.47
CA PHE A 188 7.16 -16.38 -10.93
C PHE A 188 8.34 -15.47 -10.62
N TYR A 189 9.03 -15.00 -11.66
CA TYR A 189 10.24 -14.21 -11.52
C TYR A 189 11.29 -14.91 -10.62
N TYR A 190 11.65 -14.32 -9.47
CA TYR A 190 12.65 -14.88 -8.53
C TYR A 190 12.05 -15.84 -7.49
N SER A 191 10.73 -15.91 -7.39
CA SER A 191 10.04 -16.82 -6.48
C SER A 191 9.68 -18.13 -7.17
N ASN A 192 9.82 -19.25 -6.46
CA ASN A 192 9.29 -20.55 -6.87
C ASN A 192 8.51 -21.16 -5.70
N GLY A 193 7.26 -21.53 -5.90
CA GLY A 193 6.42 -22.06 -4.84
C GLY A 193 5.14 -22.69 -5.37
N ALA A 194 4.32 -23.20 -4.44
CA ALA A 194 3.04 -23.81 -4.76
C ALA A 194 1.96 -22.74 -4.92
N TRP A 195 1.18 -22.87 -5.98
CA TRP A 195 0.07 -21.98 -6.32
C TRP A 195 -1.21 -22.78 -6.54
N PRO A 196 -2.37 -22.26 -6.10
CA PRO A 196 -3.64 -22.92 -6.32
C PRO A 196 -4.01 -22.88 -7.79
N LEU A 197 -4.48 -24.02 -8.30
CA LEU A 197 -5.10 -24.16 -9.62
C LEU A 197 -6.61 -23.97 -9.54
N GLN A 198 -7.20 -24.09 -8.35
CA GLN A 198 -8.61 -23.87 -8.10
C GLN A 198 -8.84 -23.06 -6.82
N PHE A 199 -9.89 -22.25 -6.83
CA PHE A 199 -10.40 -21.53 -5.67
C PHE A 199 -11.93 -21.66 -5.64
N ALA A 200 -12.49 -22.05 -4.49
CA ALA A 200 -13.93 -22.28 -4.33
C ALA A 200 -14.54 -23.23 -5.41
N GLY A 201 -13.79 -24.23 -5.87
CA GLY A 201 -14.22 -25.17 -6.91
C GLY A 201 -14.13 -24.64 -8.35
N HIS A 202 -13.67 -23.40 -8.54
CA HIS A 202 -13.47 -22.79 -9.85
C HIS A 202 -11.98 -22.76 -10.23
N PRO A 203 -11.64 -22.96 -11.52
CA PRO A 203 -10.26 -22.88 -11.99
C PRO A 203 -9.72 -21.44 -11.91
N VAL A 204 -8.48 -21.29 -11.46
CA VAL A 204 -7.78 -20.01 -11.38
C VAL A 204 -7.19 -19.67 -12.74
N PHE A 205 -7.64 -18.57 -13.34
CA PHE A 205 -7.10 -18.09 -14.62
C PHE A 205 -6.01 -17.03 -14.39
N TYR A 206 -4.89 -17.22 -15.07
CA TYR A 206 -3.78 -16.29 -15.06
C TYR A 206 -3.82 -15.42 -16.32
N VAL A 207 -3.52 -14.14 -16.18
CA VAL A 207 -3.48 -13.17 -17.27
C VAL A 207 -2.26 -12.27 -17.09
N ALA A 208 -1.52 -11.98 -18.16
CA ALA A 208 -0.52 -10.92 -18.19
C ALA A 208 -1.07 -9.72 -18.98
N PRO A 209 -1.54 -8.65 -18.32
CA PRO A 209 -1.94 -7.44 -19.02
C PRO A 209 -0.80 -6.92 -19.91
N TYR A 210 -1.13 -6.49 -21.12
CA TYR A 210 -0.15 -5.89 -22.02
C TYR A 210 0.34 -4.54 -21.47
N GLU A 211 1.66 -4.41 -21.35
CA GLU A 211 2.38 -3.17 -21.07
C GLU A 211 3.13 -2.79 -22.35
N LYS A 212 2.95 -1.55 -22.81
CA LYS A 212 3.41 -1.14 -24.14
C LYS A 212 4.92 -1.34 -24.32
N GLY A 213 5.29 -2.03 -25.40
CA GLY A 213 6.68 -2.29 -25.79
C GLY A 213 7.17 -3.66 -25.34
N PRO A 214 8.31 -4.12 -25.89
CA PRO A 214 8.86 -5.41 -25.51
C PRO A 214 9.32 -5.36 -24.04
N PRO A 215 9.12 -6.44 -23.27
CA PRO A 215 9.62 -6.51 -21.90
C PRO A 215 11.15 -6.30 -21.86
N THR A 216 11.61 -5.32 -21.08
CA THR A 216 13.05 -5.01 -20.99
C THR A 216 13.81 -6.11 -20.25
N HIS A 217 13.28 -6.51 -19.08
CA HIS A 217 13.83 -7.58 -18.24
C HIS A 217 12.75 -8.52 -17.71
N PHE A 218 11.61 -7.98 -17.30
CA PHE A 218 10.49 -8.72 -16.72
C PHE A 218 9.17 -8.14 -17.24
N LEU A 219 8.10 -8.94 -17.18
CA LEU A 219 6.75 -8.38 -17.22
C LEU A 219 6.51 -7.51 -15.98
N GLY A 220 5.73 -6.44 -16.09
CA GLY A 220 5.40 -5.62 -14.93
C GLY A 220 4.47 -6.33 -13.93
N ARG A 221 3.49 -7.11 -14.42
CA ARG A 221 2.58 -7.89 -13.57
C ARG A 221 1.90 -9.06 -14.28
N ILE A 222 1.56 -10.07 -13.49
CA ILE A 222 0.67 -11.19 -13.83
C ILE A 222 -0.49 -11.19 -12.83
N ILE A 223 -1.71 -11.46 -13.28
CA ILE A 223 -2.92 -11.46 -12.45
C ILE A 223 -3.51 -12.87 -12.47
N ALA A 224 -3.57 -13.52 -11.30
CA ALA A 224 -4.33 -14.74 -11.09
C ALA A 224 -5.71 -14.39 -10.54
N ARG A 225 -6.77 -14.73 -11.26
CA ARG A 225 -8.16 -14.46 -10.87
C ARG A 225 -8.70 -15.68 -10.12
N TRP A 226 -8.91 -15.52 -8.81
CA TRP A 226 -9.37 -16.59 -7.94
C TRP A 226 -10.90 -16.65 -7.91
N ASP A 227 -11.55 -15.49 -7.81
CA ASP A 227 -13.00 -15.34 -7.95
C ASP A 227 -13.28 -14.08 -8.78
N MET A 228 -14.09 -14.18 -9.82
CA MET A 228 -14.36 -13.03 -10.70
C MET A 228 -15.62 -12.28 -10.27
N PRO A 229 -15.59 -10.93 -10.17
CA PRO A 229 -14.44 -10.03 -10.35
C PRO A 229 -13.66 -9.72 -9.07
N ASP A 230 -14.12 -10.24 -7.92
CA ASP A 230 -13.86 -9.65 -6.62
C ASP A 230 -12.54 -10.08 -5.95
N THR A 231 -12.04 -11.28 -6.25
CA THR A 231 -10.83 -11.82 -5.61
C THR A 231 -9.76 -12.12 -6.65
N LYS A 232 -8.65 -11.39 -6.58
CA LYS A 232 -7.53 -11.57 -7.50
C LYS A 232 -6.19 -11.40 -6.80
N LEU A 233 -5.22 -12.17 -7.24
CA LEU A 233 -3.83 -12.05 -6.85
C LEU A 233 -3.05 -11.41 -8.01
N THR A 234 -2.39 -10.29 -7.76
CA THR A 234 -1.45 -9.67 -8.69
C THR A 234 -0.01 -9.99 -8.26
N ILE A 235 0.74 -10.64 -9.15
CA ILE A 235 2.14 -10.97 -9.00
C ILE A 235 2.94 -9.92 -9.77
N GLN A 236 3.52 -8.97 -9.04
CA GLN A 236 4.27 -7.87 -9.61
C GLN A 236 5.73 -8.28 -9.86
N GLY A 237 6.28 -7.86 -11.01
CA GLY A 237 7.67 -8.09 -11.36
C GLY A 237 8.65 -7.47 -10.36
N PRO A 238 9.89 -8.00 -10.29
CA PRO A 238 10.87 -7.57 -9.31
C PRO A 238 11.39 -6.15 -9.58
N ILE A 239 11.57 -5.38 -8.51
CA ILE A 239 12.11 -4.02 -8.54
C ILE A 239 13.29 -3.96 -7.58
N THR A 240 14.41 -3.39 -8.02
CA THR A 240 15.55 -3.11 -7.14
C THR A 240 15.57 -1.61 -6.84
N PRO A 241 15.39 -1.19 -5.57
CA PRO A 241 15.53 0.21 -5.19
C PRO A 241 16.92 0.73 -5.60
N ALA A 242 17.02 2.01 -5.99
CA ALA A 242 18.22 2.58 -6.62
C ALA A 242 19.54 2.43 -5.86
N ARG A 243 19.49 2.15 -4.55
CA ARG A 243 20.68 1.94 -3.69
C ARG A 243 20.96 0.48 -3.32
N GLY A 244 20.17 -0.48 -3.81
CA GLY A 244 20.41 -1.91 -3.59
C GLY A 244 20.67 -2.27 -2.13
N SER A 245 19.73 -1.99 -1.23
CA SER A 245 19.89 -2.26 0.20
C SER A 245 19.70 -3.74 0.50
N PRO A 246 20.70 -4.46 1.04
CA PRO A 246 20.55 -5.88 1.40
C PRO A 246 19.36 -6.15 2.31
N ARG A 247 18.83 -7.38 2.24
CA ARG A 247 17.68 -7.85 3.03
C ARG A 247 17.77 -7.55 4.53
N LYS A 248 18.95 -7.72 5.13
CA LYS A 248 19.21 -7.43 6.55
C LYS A 248 19.03 -5.95 6.91
N ILE A 249 19.36 -5.04 5.98
CA ILE A 249 19.14 -3.59 6.17
C ILE A 249 17.63 -3.32 6.17
N TRP A 250 16.89 -3.93 5.25
CA TRP A 250 15.44 -3.84 5.22
C TRP A 250 14.80 -4.34 6.52
N GLU A 251 15.21 -5.51 7.02
CA GLU A 251 14.68 -6.05 8.29
C GLU A 251 14.87 -5.06 9.44
N SER A 252 16.10 -4.58 9.63
CA SER A 252 16.44 -3.61 10.68
C SER A 252 15.64 -2.31 10.50
N CYS A 253 15.53 -1.83 9.26
CA CYS A 253 14.78 -0.63 8.93
C CYS A 253 13.27 -0.78 9.10
N MET A 254 12.70 -1.96 8.97
CA MET A 254 11.28 -2.19 9.25
C MET A 254 10.99 -2.23 10.75
N LYS A 255 11.98 -2.58 11.59
CA LYS A 255 11.87 -2.46 13.05
C LYS A 255 12.03 -1.03 13.55
N GLN A 256 12.78 -0.17 12.83
CA GLN A 256 13.01 1.23 13.19
C GLN A 256 12.14 2.19 12.36
N ALA A 257 11.17 2.85 13.01
CA ALA A 257 10.22 3.74 12.34
C ALA A 257 10.87 4.92 11.59
N MET A 258 11.55 5.80 12.33
CA MET A 258 11.89 7.15 11.83
C MET A 258 13.26 7.24 11.15
N SER A 259 14.26 6.48 11.64
CA SER A 259 15.64 6.52 11.12
C SER A 259 15.74 6.02 9.67
N CYS A 260 14.85 5.12 9.27
CA CYS A 260 14.85 4.49 7.95
C CYS A 260 13.77 5.04 7.00
N LEU A 261 13.19 6.19 7.31
CA LEU A 261 12.10 6.76 6.54
C LEU A 261 12.42 6.93 5.05
N LYS A 262 13.65 7.32 4.71
CA LYS A 262 14.09 7.45 3.32
C LYS A 262 14.01 6.12 2.57
N LEU A 263 14.57 5.05 3.15
CA LEU A 263 14.55 3.72 2.54
C LEU A 263 13.11 3.21 2.39
N ARG A 264 12.30 3.36 3.44
CA ARG A 264 10.89 3.00 3.41
C ARG A 264 10.11 3.77 2.35
N LYS A 265 10.36 5.07 2.19
CA LYS A 265 9.76 5.87 1.13
C LYS A 265 10.16 5.33 -0.25
N GLU A 266 11.44 5.05 -0.47
CA GLU A 266 11.92 4.54 -1.75
C GLU A 266 11.34 3.16 -2.13
N GLY A 267 11.16 2.24 -1.18
CA GLY A 267 10.62 0.89 -1.49
C GLY A 267 9.12 0.71 -1.31
N LEU A 268 8.46 1.48 -0.43
CA LEU A 268 7.06 1.28 -0.07
C LEU A 268 6.12 2.40 -0.52
N SER A 269 6.62 3.57 -0.98
CA SER A 269 5.73 4.70 -1.33
C SER A 269 4.70 4.29 -2.37
N ARG A 270 5.14 3.60 -3.43
CA ARG A 270 4.24 3.11 -4.49
C ARG A 270 3.13 2.22 -3.92
N ALA A 271 3.47 1.26 -3.07
CA ALA A 271 2.48 0.36 -2.49
C ALA A 271 1.46 1.12 -1.61
N VAL A 272 1.95 2.06 -0.80
CA VAL A 272 1.12 2.91 0.05
C VAL A 272 0.21 3.83 -0.77
N GLU A 273 0.73 4.46 -1.82
CA GLU A 273 -0.02 5.35 -2.70
C GLU A 273 -1.12 4.61 -3.46
N GLU A 274 -0.82 3.43 -4.00
CA GLU A 274 -1.80 2.57 -4.66
C GLU A 274 -2.92 2.14 -3.69
N MET A 275 -2.60 1.75 -2.46
CA MET A 275 -3.60 1.38 -1.43
C MET A 275 -4.42 2.60 -0.96
N LYS A 276 -3.80 3.79 -0.85
CA LYS A 276 -4.50 5.04 -0.54
C LYS A 276 -5.45 5.46 -1.66
N ALA A 277 -5.08 5.26 -2.93
CA ALA A 277 -5.95 5.54 -4.08
C ALA A 277 -7.25 4.70 -4.03
N LEU A 278 -7.19 3.53 -3.39
CA LEU A 278 -8.34 2.67 -3.12
C LEU A 278 -9.12 3.05 -1.84
N LYS A 279 -8.72 4.13 -1.16
CA LYS A 279 -9.30 4.60 0.12
C LYS A 279 -9.28 3.51 1.21
N LEU A 280 -8.27 2.65 1.22
CA LEU A 280 -8.09 1.66 2.27
C LEU A 280 -7.64 2.34 3.56
N LYS A 281 -8.10 1.81 4.70
CA LYS A 281 -7.81 2.27 6.05
C LYS A 281 -7.25 1.09 6.86
N HIS A 282 -7.13 1.24 8.18
CA HIS A 282 -6.73 0.15 9.08
C HIS A 282 -5.45 -0.58 8.64
N TRP A 283 -4.37 0.19 8.53
CA TRP A 283 -3.07 -0.31 8.10
C TRP A 283 -2.48 -1.27 9.13
N ASN A 284 -1.86 -2.34 8.64
CA ASN A 284 -1.08 -3.26 9.43
C ASN A 284 0.18 -3.63 8.64
N VAL A 285 1.34 -3.31 9.21
CA VAL A 285 2.66 -3.52 8.60
C VAL A 285 3.43 -4.50 9.47
N ARG A 286 3.88 -5.60 8.88
CA ARG A 286 4.64 -6.66 9.56
C ARG A 286 5.87 -7.04 8.76
N TRP A 287 6.90 -7.49 9.45
CA TRP A 287 8.02 -8.21 8.84
C TRP A 287 7.71 -9.70 8.95
N PHE A 288 7.59 -10.39 7.82
CA PHE A 288 7.34 -11.83 7.82
C PHE A 288 8.59 -12.61 7.46
N ARG A 289 8.68 -13.82 8.02
CA ARG A 289 9.66 -14.85 7.65
C ARG A 289 8.95 -16.19 7.55
N VAL A 290 9.38 -17.06 6.65
CA VAL A 290 9.05 -18.50 6.68
C VAL A 290 10.32 -19.25 7.06
N ASP A 291 10.30 -19.90 8.22
CA ASP A 291 11.45 -20.63 8.74
C ASP A 291 11.35 -22.08 8.30
N ASN A 292 11.76 -22.31 7.05
CA ASN A 292 11.87 -23.66 6.50
C ASN A 292 13.34 -24.12 6.56
N PRO A 293 13.69 -25.04 7.47
CA PRO A 293 15.07 -25.50 7.63
C PRO A 293 15.59 -26.28 6.40
N LEU A 294 14.70 -26.71 5.51
CA LEU A 294 15.05 -27.43 4.28
C LEU A 294 15.51 -26.50 3.14
N ILE A 295 15.34 -25.19 3.30
CA ILE A 295 15.74 -24.18 2.32
C ILE A 295 16.96 -23.42 2.88
N PRO A 296 17.99 -23.16 2.04
CA PRO A 296 19.12 -22.28 2.39
C PRO A 296 18.64 -20.95 2.95
N GLU A 297 19.34 -20.41 3.96
CA GLU A 297 18.91 -19.20 4.69
C GLU A 297 18.77 -17.97 3.78
N ASP A 298 19.64 -17.86 2.77
CA ASP A 298 19.62 -16.83 1.74
C ASP A 298 18.39 -16.92 0.83
N GLU A 299 17.79 -18.11 0.70
CA GLU A 299 16.61 -18.35 -0.16
C GLU A 299 15.28 -18.47 0.60
N ARG A 300 15.32 -18.45 1.94
CA ARG A 300 14.11 -18.42 2.77
C ARG A 300 13.29 -17.17 2.45
N PRO A 301 11.97 -17.30 2.23
CA PRO A 301 11.15 -16.15 1.93
C PRO A 301 10.99 -15.30 3.19
N GLU A 302 11.39 -14.04 3.07
CA GLU A 302 11.14 -13.02 4.07
C GLU A 302 10.92 -11.67 3.41
N GLY A 303 10.30 -10.77 4.15
CA GLY A 303 10.02 -9.44 3.64
C GLY A 303 8.91 -8.73 4.39
N ILE A 304 8.15 -7.92 3.67
CA ILE A 304 7.23 -6.95 4.25
C ILE A 304 5.80 -7.37 3.92
N TYR A 305 4.99 -7.54 4.96
CA TYR A 305 3.56 -7.72 4.84
C TYR A 305 2.87 -6.37 5.12
N ILE A 306 2.03 -5.91 4.19
CA ILE A 306 1.20 -4.71 4.36
C ILE A 306 -0.23 -5.09 4.06
N SER A 307 -1.12 -4.96 5.04
CA SER A 307 -2.56 -5.08 4.84
C SER A 307 -3.26 -3.76 5.15
N ALA A 308 -4.32 -3.48 4.41
CA ALA A 308 -5.23 -2.37 4.69
C ALA A 308 -6.63 -2.73 4.18
N GLU A 309 -7.66 -2.29 4.89
CA GLU A 309 -9.05 -2.59 4.56
C GLU A 309 -9.96 -1.38 4.80
N ASN A 310 -11.10 -1.38 4.12
CA ASN A 310 -12.23 -0.50 4.39
C ASN A 310 -13.51 -1.33 4.41
N GLU A 311 -14.66 -0.67 4.53
CA GLU A 311 -15.98 -1.31 4.61
C GLU A 311 -16.30 -2.29 3.46
N THR A 312 -15.67 -2.13 2.29
CA THR A 312 -16.01 -2.90 1.08
C THR A 312 -14.88 -3.76 0.54
N ARG A 313 -13.63 -3.40 0.82
CA ARG A 313 -12.45 -3.97 0.17
C ARG A 313 -11.29 -4.10 1.15
N ALA A 314 -10.56 -5.20 1.02
CA ALA A 314 -9.27 -5.39 1.65
C ALA A 314 -8.19 -5.63 0.60
N GLN A 315 -6.97 -5.25 0.93
CA GLN A 315 -5.79 -5.59 0.14
C GLN A 315 -4.66 -6.02 1.04
N ASP A 316 -4.09 -7.19 0.75
CA ASP A 316 -2.92 -7.74 1.42
C ASP A 316 -1.75 -7.77 0.45
N ARG A 317 -0.58 -7.30 0.88
CA ARG A 317 0.64 -7.28 0.08
C ARG A 317 1.75 -8.03 0.82
N MET A 318 2.28 -9.07 0.20
CA MET A 318 3.56 -9.67 0.61
C MET A 318 4.64 -9.25 -0.37
N ILE A 319 5.57 -8.43 0.11
CA ILE A 319 6.72 -7.96 -0.64
C ILE A 319 7.91 -8.83 -0.22
N LEU A 320 8.21 -9.85 -1.01
CA LEU A 320 9.39 -10.71 -0.82
C LEU A 320 10.64 -9.92 -1.16
N ILE A 321 11.66 -10.01 -0.31
CA ILE A 321 12.95 -9.35 -0.49
C ILE A 321 14.02 -10.43 -0.57
N ASN A 322 14.71 -10.53 -1.71
CA ASN A 322 15.83 -11.46 -1.84
C ASN A 322 17.08 -10.92 -1.11
N GLU A 323 18.14 -11.72 -1.04
CA GLU A 323 19.38 -11.35 -0.34
C GLU A 323 19.96 -10.01 -0.82
N LYS A 324 19.90 -9.76 -2.15
CA LYS A 324 20.38 -8.55 -2.82
C LYS A 324 19.49 -7.32 -2.61
N GLY A 325 18.35 -7.46 -1.93
CA GLY A 325 17.41 -6.37 -1.70
C GLY A 325 16.43 -6.10 -2.84
N THR A 326 16.37 -6.97 -3.85
CA THR A 326 15.35 -6.92 -4.90
C THR A 326 14.01 -7.31 -4.30
N GLN A 327 12.97 -6.55 -4.64
CA GLN A 327 11.63 -6.67 -4.08
C GLN A 327 10.66 -7.21 -5.12
N GLN A 328 9.91 -8.26 -4.78
CA GLN A 328 8.83 -8.80 -5.59
C GLN A 328 7.54 -8.79 -4.78
N ALA A 329 6.48 -8.18 -5.31
CA ALA A 329 5.23 -8.01 -4.57
C ALA A 329 4.13 -8.96 -5.05
N PHE A 330 3.42 -9.55 -4.09
CA PHE A 330 2.22 -10.34 -4.29
C PHE A 330 1.08 -9.61 -3.62
N ILE A 331 0.07 -9.24 -4.40
CA ILE A 331 -1.00 -8.33 -3.98
C ILE A 331 -2.33 -9.07 -4.10
N LEU A 332 -2.91 -9.46 -2.98
CA LEU A 332 -4.26 -10.03 -2.93
C LEU A 332 -5.27 -8.89 -2.77
N ASP A 333 -6.10 -8.68 -3.79
CA ASP A 333 -7.31 -7.87 -3.70
C ASP A 333 -8.50 -8.78 -3.38
N ARG A 334 -9.30 -8.41 -2.39
CA ARG A 334 -10.49 -9.17 -1.96
C ARG A 334 -11.58 -8.25 -1.37
N PRO A 335 -12.83 -8.70 -1.26
CA PRO A 335 -13.85 -8.02 -0.45
C PRO A 335 -13.41 -7.83 1.01
N SER A 336 -14.02 -6.89 1.73
CA SER A 336 -13.77 -6.74 3.16
C SER A 336 -14.05 -8.04 3.92
N SER A 337 -13.20 -8.34 4.91
CA SER A 337 -13.39 -9.46 5.85
C SER A 337 -14.31 -9.09 7.02
N GLU A 338 -14.67 -7.82 7.17
CA GLU A 338 -15.55 -7.33 8.22
C GLU A 338 -17.00 -7.77 7.94
N GLY A 339 -17.64 -8.37 8.95
CA GLY A 339 -19.02 -8.85 8.89
C GLY A 339 -19.17 -10.37 8.84
N GLU A 340 -20.42 -10.79 8.73
CA GLU A 340 -20.83 -12.20 8.65
C GLU A 340 -21.40 -12.50 7.26
N GLY A 341 -21.28 -13.77 6.84
CA GLY A 341 -21.86 -14.27 5.59
C GLY A 341 -20.84 -14.73 4.54
N PRO A 342 -21.32 -15.22 3.39
CA PRO A 342 -20.51 -15.97 2.43
C PRO A 342 -19.36 -15.14 1.82
N SER A 343 -19.55 -13.84 1.64
CA SER A 343 -18.50 -12.95 1.09
C SER A 343 -17.32 -12.79 2.05
N ALA A 344 -17.60 -12.60 3.35
CA ALA A 344 -16.59 -12.49 4.38
C ALA A 344 -15.85 -13.83 4.58
N GLU A 345 -16.56 -14.96 4.53
CA GLU A 345 -15.95 -16.30 4.57
C GLU A 345 -15.03 -16.56 3.37
N ARG A 346 -15.47 -16.23 2.15
CA ARG A 346 -14.62 -16.32 0.95
C ARG A 346 -13.39 -15.41 1.05
N SER A 347 -13.56 -14.19 1.57
CA SER A 347 -12.46 -13.25 1.77
C SER A 347 -11.41 -13.82 2.73
N ARG A 348 -11.84 -14.41 3.85
CA ARG A 348 -10.94 -15.09 4.81
C ARG A 348 -10.28 -16.32 4.20
N ALA A 349 -11.02 -17.12 3.44
CA ALA A 349 -10.48 -18.28 2.74
C ALA A 349 -9.41 -17.88 1.70
N ALA A 350 -9.62 -16.78 0.97
CA ALA A 350 -8.63 -16.23 0.06
C ALA A 350 -7.38 -15.75 0.81
N GLN A 351 -7.55 -15.01 1.92
CA GLN A 351 -6.41 -14.60 2.73
C GLN A 351 -5.60 -15.79 3.24
N HIS A 352 -6.27 -16.81 3.77
CA HIS A 352 -5.63 -18.03 4.26
C HIS A 352 -4.87 -18.77 3.15
N LEU A 353 -5.50 -18.94 1.98
CA LEU A 353 -4.86 -19.60 0.84
C LEU A 353 -3.65 -18.81 0.33
N PHE A 354 -3.70 -17.48 0.39
CA PHE A 354 -2.58 -16.62 0.04
C PHE A 354 -1.42 -16.76 1.03
N GLU A 355 -1.69 -16.78 2.33
CA GLU A 355 -0.67 -17.02 3.36
C GLU A 355 -0.04 -18.42 3.21
N GLN A 356 -0.83 -19.46 2.91
CA GLN A 356 -0.33 -20.80 2.61
C GLN A 356 0.57 -20.81 1.37
N ALA A 357 0.13 -20.18 0.27
CA ALA A 357 0.95 -20.08 -0.94
C ALA A 357 2.29 -19.38 -0.63
N MET A 358 2.28 -18.32 0.17
CA MET A 358 3.48 -17.61 0.62
C MET A 358 4.38 -18.46 1.52
N GLY A 359 3.81 -19.29 2.38
CA GLY A 359 4.50 -20.28 3.20
C GLY A 359 5.23 -21.39 2.42
N SER A 360 4.96 -21.52 1.12
CA SER A 360 5.62 -22.50 0.23
C SER A 360 6.71 -21.91 -0.67
N GLN A 361 6.90 -20.59 -0.64
CA GLN A 361 7.81 -19.93 -1.57
C GLN A 361 9.28 -20.18 -1.23
N ARG A 362 10.11 -20.23 -2.27
CA ARG A 362 11.57 -20.15 -2.24
C ARG A 362 11.96 -18.94 -3.07
N VAL A 363 12.77 -18.02 -2.53
CA VAL A 363 13.13 -16.76 -3.19
C VAL A 363 14.60 -16.80 -3.55
N THR A 364 14.91 -16.80 -4.84
CA THR A 364 16.27 -16.96 -5.34
C THR A 364 16.85 -15.64 -5.83
N ASN A 365 18.17 -15.58 -6.01
CA ASN A 365 18.83 -14.44 -6.64
C ASN A 365 18.98 -14.61 -8.18
N GLU A 366 18.62 -15.78 -8.71
CA GLU A 366 18.89 -16.21 -10.08
C GLU A 366 17.65 -16.86 -10.70
N LEU A 367 17.49 -16.75 -12.02
CA LEU A 367 16.31 -17.28 -12.70
C LEU A 367 16.48 -18.73 -13.18
N ASP A 368 17.71 -19.25 -13.21
CA ASP A 368 18.03 -20.49 -13.92
C ASP A 368 17.34 -21.72 -13.33
N THR A 369 17.23 -21.80 -12.00
CA THR A 369 16.44 -22.85 -11.33
C THR A 369 14.97 -22.79 -11.74
N GLY A 370 14.38 -21.60 -11.80
CA GLY A 370 13.01 -21.40 -12.26
C GLY A 370 12.83 -21.78 -13.73
N ARG A 371 13.76 -21.35 -14.59
CA ARG A 371 13.78 -21.68 -16.03
C ARG A 371 13.86 -23.19 -16.26
N ALA A 372 14.80 -23.86 -15.60
CA ALA A 372 14.98 -25.31 -15.72
C ALA A 372 13.72 -26.07 -15.26
N TRP A 373 13.12 -25.64 -14.14
CA TRP A 373 11.89 -26.23 -13.62
C TRP A 373 10.74 -26.11 -14.63
N ILE A 374 10.46 -24.89 -15.11
CA ILE A 374 9.30 -24.67 -15.97
C ILE A 374 9.46 -25.31 -17.35
N ASN A 375 10.68 -25.37 -17.88
CA ASN A 375 10.97 -26.07 -19.12
C ASN A 375 10.68 -27.57 -19.02
N ARG A 376 11.08 -28.20 -17.91
CA ARG A 376 10.76 -29.61 -17.65
C ARG A 376 9.25 -29.82 -17.57
N MET A 377 8.53 -28.97 -16.82
CA MET A 377 7.08 -29.09 -16.68
C MET A 377 6.34 -28.91 -18.02
N LEU A 378 6.78 -27.97 -18.86
CA LEU A 378 6.18 -27.73 -20.17
C LEU A 378 6.50 -28.82 -21.19
N ALA A 379 7.62 -29.53 -21.06
CA ALA A 379 7.96 -30.66 -21.94
C ALA A 379 6.94 -31.81 -21.84
N ASP A 380 6.28 -31.96 -20.68
CA ASP A 380 5.27 -32.99 -20.44
C ASP A 380 3.86 -32.57 -20.88
N VAL A 381 3.64 -31.29 -21.20
CA VAL A 381 2.33 -30.77 -21.61
C VAL A 381 2.02 -31.16 -23.05
N LYS A 382 0.97 -31.96 -23.25
CA LYS A 382 0.47 -32.35 -24.57
C LYS A 382 -0.91 -31.75 -24.83
N MET A 383 -0.99 -30.80 -25.76
CA MET A 383 -2.24 -30.14 -26.19
C MET A 383 -3.06 -30.93 -27.23
N SER A 384 -2.64 -32.17 -27.52
CA SER A 384 -3.15 -33.11 -28.54
C SER A 384 -4.68 -33.38 -28.48
N PRO A 385 -5.33 -34.07 -29.45
CA PRO A 385 -6.79 -34.31 -29.48
C PRO A 385 -7.40 -34.94 -28.21
N ALA A 386 -6.57 -35.41 -27.27
CA ALA A 386 -6.96 -35.86 -25.93
C ALA A 386 -7.84 -34.85 -25.16
N ILE A 387 -7.69 -33.54 -25.39
CA ILE A 387 -8.53 -32.54 -24.71
C ILE A 387 -9.97 -32.50 -25.28
N ALA A 388 -10.20 -33.01 -26.50
CA ALA A 388 -11.52 -32.97 -27.13
C ALA A 388 -12.56 -33.87 -26.45
N GLY A 389 -12.10 -34.94 -25.79
CA GLY A 389 -12.95 -35.92 -25.09
C GLY A 389 -13.16 -35.63 -23.60
N LEU A 390 -12.55 -34.57 -23.05
CA LEU A 390 -12.69 -34.22 -21.64
C LEU A 390 -14.07 -33.60 -21.34
N SER A 391 -14.55 -33.79 -20.11
CA SER A 391 -15.67 -33.00 -19.59
C SER A 391 -15.29 -31.52 -19.56
N ASP A 392 -16.29 -30.62 -19.55
CA ASP A 392 -16.00 -29.18 -19.54
C ASP A 392 -15.18 -28.74 -18.31
N SER A 393 -15.42 -29.34 -17.14
CA SER A 393 -14.65 -29.05 -15.92
C SER A 393 -13.17 -29.48 -16.04
N GLU A 394 -12.92 -30.69 -16.55
CA GLU A 394 -11.57 -31.20 -16.77
C GLU A 394 -10.84 -30.43 -17.88
N PHE A 395 -11.55 -30.11 -18.97
CA PHE A 395 -11.04 -29.30 -20.07
C PHE A 395 -10.54 -27.96 -19.54
N VAL A 396 -11.38 -27.22 -18.81
CA VAL A 396 -11.04 -25.87 -18.35
C VAL A 396 -9.94 -25.91 -17.29
N THR A 397 -9.96 -26.89 -16.38
CA THR A 397 -8.90 -27.06 -15.38
C THR A 397 -7.55 -27.31 -16.07
N ASN A 398 -7.50 -28.19 -17.08
CA ASN A 398 -6.26 -28.47 -17.83
C ASN A 398 -5.77 -27.26 -18.64
N ILE A 399 -6.68 -26.51 -19.26
CA ILE A 399 -6.34 -25.29 -20.00
C ILE A 399 -5.82 -24.21 -19.05
N ALA A 400 -6.50 -23.96 -17.93
CA ALA A 400 -6.08 -22.98 -16.93
C ALA A 400 -4.70 -23.32 -16.36
N LYS A 401 -4.45 -24.59 -16.04
CA LYS A 401 -3.13 -25.08 -15.61
C LYS A 401 -2.05 -24.85 -16.68
N THR A 402 -2.35 -25.14 -17.95
CA THR A 402 -1.41 -24.94 -19.05
C THR A 402 -1.09 -23.46 -19.26
N GLN A 403 -2.11 -22.59 -19.22
CA GLN A 403 -1.94 -21.14 -19.28
C GLN A 403 -1.11 -20.60 -18.12
N ALA A 404 -1.32 -21.12 -16.91
CA ALA A 404 -0.52 -20.76 -15.73
C ALA A 404 0.96 -21.14 -15.91
N LEU A 405 1.26 -22.35 -16.43
CA LEU A 405 2.63 -22.77 -16.74
C LEU A 405 3.29 -21.90 -17.82
N LEU A 406 2.56 -21.55 -18.87
CA LEU A 406 3.06 -20.68 -19.94
C LEU A 406 3.33 -19.25 -19.43
N LEU A 407 2.46 -18.71 -18.58
CA LEU A 407 2.70 -17.40 -17.95
C LEU A 407 3.85 -17.43 -16.94
N SER A 408 4.00 -18.53 -16.21
CA SER A 408 5.18 -18.80 -15.38
C SER A 408 6.46 -18.80 -16.24
N LYS A 409 6.45 -19.46 -17.40
CA LYS A 409 7.57 -19.44 -18.36
C LYS A 409 7.88 -18.03 -18.87
N ILE A 410 6.85 -17.28 -19.25
CA ILE A 410 7.02 -15.88 -19.69
C ILE A 410 7.59 -15.01 -18.56
N SER A 411 7.23 -15.26 -17.30
CA SER A 411 7.74 -14.46 -16.18
C SER A 411 9.26 -14.57 -15.99
N VAL A 412 9.87 -15.71 -16.35
CA VAL A 412 11.32 -15.96 -16.22
C VAL A 412 12.08 -15.77 -17.54
N GLU A 413 11.36 -15.79 -18.67
CA GLU A 413 11.88 -15.62 -20.03
C GLU A 413 10.93 -14.77 -20.91
N PRO A 414 10.76 -13.47 -20.62
CA PRO A 414 9.73 -12.64 -21.26
C PRO A 414 10.06 -12.23 -22.70
N LYS A 415 11.20 -12.65 -23.25
CA LYS A 415 11.61 -12.35 -24.63
C LYS A 415 11.47 -13.54 -25.57
N VAL A 416 10.91 -14.65 -25.11
CA VAL A 416 10.77 -15.88 -25.90
C VAL A 416 9.40 -15.91 -26.58
N LEU A 417 9.39 -15.73 -27.91
CA LEU A 417 8.17 -15.71 -28.71
C LEU A 417 7.34 -17.00 -28.56
N ASP A 418 8.00 -18.17 -28.49
CA ASP A 418 7.34 -19.48 -28.42
C ASP A 418 6.31 -19.55 -27.29
N ALA A 419 6.64 -19.00 -26.12
CA ALA A 419 5.75 -19.01 -24.97
C ALA A 419 4.49 -18.16 -25.21
N TYR A 420 4.62 -16.98 -25.83
CA TYR A 420 3.48 -16.14 -26.23
C TYR A 420 2.64 -16.80 -27.32
N TYR A 421 3.28 -17.42 -28.31
CA TYR A 421 2.58 -18.15 -29.36
C TYR A 421 1.73 -19.29 -28.81
N HIS A 422 2.29 -20.13 -27.94
CA HIS A 422 1.55 -21.20 -27.29
C HIS A 422 0.48 -20.68 -26.33
N LEU A 423 0.74 -19.57 -25.62
CA LEU A 423 -0.26 -18.92 -24.78
C LEU A 423 -1.47 -18.46 -25.60
N GLY A 424 -1.24 -17.78 -26.72
CA GLY A 424 -2.30 -17.38 -27.65
C GLY A 424 -3.05 -18.58 -28.22
N GLY A 425 -2.35 -19.65 -28.62
CA GLY A 425 -2.98 -20.89 -29.08
C GLY A 425 -3.89 -21.53 -28.03
N THR A 426 -3.45 -21.61 -26.77
CA THR A 426 -4.29 -22.14 -25.67
C THR A 426 -5.50 -21.26 -25.39
N ALA A 427 -5.34 -19.93 -25.50
CA ALA A 427 -6.43 -18.97 -25.36
C ALA A 427 -7.46 -19.11 -26.49
N LEU A 428 -7.03 -19.30 -27.74
CA LEU A 428 -7.93 -19.56 -28.86
C LEU A 428 -8.76 -20.85 -28.65
N VAL A 429 -8.12 -21.92 -28.17
CA VAL A 429 -8.80 -23.18 -27.85
C VAL A 429 -9.86 -22.97 -26.77
N LEU A 430 -9.55 -22.21 -25.71
CA LEU A 430 -10.52 -21.82 -24.69
C LEU A 430 -11.68 -21.00 -25.27
N ALA A 431 -11.38 -19.99 -26.10
CA ALA A 431 -12.38 -19.11 -26.71
C ALA A 431 -13.37 -19.89 -27.58
N ARG A 432 -12.89 -20.83 -28.39
CA ARG A 432 -13.73 -21.70 -29.24
C ARG A 432 -14.67 -22.57 -28.40
N ARG A 433 -14.15 -23.18 -27.33
CA ARG A 433 -14.99 -23.99 -26.42
C ARG A 433 -15.99 -23.11 -25.68
N ALA A 434 -15.57 -21.93 -25.22
CA ALA A 434 -16.41 -20.95 -24.55
C ALA A 434 -17.57 -20.49 -25.43
N ASN A 435 -17.32 -20.17 -26.70
CA ASN A 435 -18.35 -19.79 -27.66
C ASN A 435 -19.36 -20.93 -27.87
N LYS A 436 -18.87 -22.17 -28.08
CA LYS A 436 -19.74 -23.35 -28.21
C LYS A 436 -20.60 -23.60 -26.96
N ALA A 437 -20.03 -23.40 -25.78
CA ALA A 437 -20.70 -23.57 -24.49
C ALA A 437 -21.51 -22.34 -24.04
N LYS A 438 -21.48 -21.22 -24.79
CA LYS A 438 -22.03 -19.91 -24.40
C LYS A 438 -21.55 -19.43 -23.01
N ASN A 439 -20.30 -19.73 -22.66
CA ASN A 439 -19.71 -19.31 -21.38
C ASN A 439 -18.97 -17.96 -21.54
N ALA A 440 -19.57 -16.90 -21.01
CA ALA A 440 -19.03 -15.54 -21.11
C ALA A 440 -17.71 -15.34 -20.33
N GLU A 441 -17.54 -16.02 -19.20
CA GLU A 441 -16.35 -15.88 -18.36
C GLU A 441 -15.10 -16.44 -19.05
N TRP A 442 -15.21 -17.64 -19.60
CA TRP A 442 -14.12 -18.27 -20.36
C TRP A 442 -13.78 -17.47 -21.61
N SER A 443 -14.80 -16.96 -22.30
CA SER A 443 -14.62 -16.10 -23.47
C SER A 443 -13.87 -14.81 -23.12
N SER A 444 -14.25 -14.15 -22.02
CA SER A 444 -13.59 -12.94 -21.53
C SER A 444 -12.13 -13.20 -21.14
N ALA A 445 -11.85 -14.26 -20.37
CA ALA A 445 -10.50 -14.64 -19.99
C ALA A 445 -9.62 -14.95 -21.23
N ALA A 446 -10.15 -15.72 -22.18
CA ALA A 446 -9.46 -16.08 -23.40
C ALA A 446 -9.15 -14.88 -24.30
N LYS A 447 -10.12 -13.97 -24.50
CA LYS A 447 -9.96 -12.74 -25.30
C LYS A 447 -8.80 -11.90 -24.79
N ILE A 448 -8.78 -11.59 -23.50
CA ILE A 448 -7.74 -10.74 -22.90
C ILE A 448 -6.37 -11.41 -23.03
N LEU A 449 -6.30 -12.73 -22.80
CA LEU A 449 -5.05 -13.47 -22.87
C LEU A 449 -4.49 -13.54 -24.29
N LEU A 450 -5.34 -13.83 -25.28
CA LEU A 450 -4.96 -13.86 -26.70
C LEU A 450 -4.51 -12.48 -27.19
N GLN A 451 -5.26 -11.43 -26.84
CA GLN A 451 -4.88 -10.05 -27.17
C GLN A 451 -3.52 -9.69 -26.60
N SER A 452 -3.28 -10.01 -25.33
CA SER A 452 -2.01 -9.70 -24.67
C SER A 452 -0.86 -10.49 -25.28
N ALA A 453 -1.07 -11.78 -25.58
CA ALA A 453 -0.09 -12.62 -26.24
C ALA A 453 0.28 -12.09 -27.64
N TYR A 454 -0.72 -11.67 -28.42
CA TYR A 454 -0.51 -11.05 -29.73
C TYR A 454 0.33 -9.78 -29.64
N HIS A 455 -0.03 -8.83 -28.76
CA HIS A 455 0.71 -7.57 -28.64
C HIS A 455 2.14 -7.76 -28.16
N TYR A 456 2.39 -8.65 -27.19
CA TYR A 456 3.76 -8.97 -26.80
C TYR A 456 4.54 -9.68 -27.92
N ALA A 457 3.92 -10.59 -28.67
CA ALA A 457 4.56 -11.22 -29.83
C ALA A 457 4.92 -10.20 -30.91
N GLN A 458 4.04 -9.24 -31.17
CA GLN A 458 4.27 -8.13 -32.10
C GLN A 458 5.46 -7.26 -31.69
N ASP A 459 5.61 -6.97 -30.40
CA ASP A 459 6.71 -6.17 -29.89
C ASP A 459 8.06 -6.91 -29.87
N ILE A 460 8.04 -8.23 -29.65
CA ILE A 460 9.25 -9.05 -29.55
C ILE A 460 9.77 -9.45 -30.94
N SER A 461 8.87 -9.84 -31.84
CA SER A 461 9.22 -10.36 -33.16
C SER A 461 8.10 -10.09 -34.17
N PRO A 462 7.99 -8.85 -34.68
CA PRO A 462 6.90 -8.42 -35.56
C PRO A 462 6.85 -9.18 -36.89
N ASP A 463 8.01 -9.61 -37.40
CA ASP A 463 8.14 -10.24 -38.71
C ASP A 463 8.00 -11.78 -38.69
N ASP A 464 7.92 -12.40 -37.51
CA ASP A 464 7.78 -13.87 -37.39
C ASP A 464 6.39 -14.32 -37.90
N PRO A 465 6.30 -15.37 -38.76
CA PRO A 465 5.03 -15.88 -39.26
C PRO A 465 4.01 -16.23 -38.17
N ARG A 466 4.48 -16.64 -36.98
CA ARG A 466 3.63 -16.97 -35.83
C ARG A 466 2.91 -15.75 -35.27
N THR A 467 3.52 -14.57 -35.35
CA THR A 467 2.89 -13.30 -34.95
C THR A 467 1.67 -13.00 -35.82
N ARG A 468 1.76 -13.23 -37.14
CA ARG A 468 0.61 -13.09 -38.07
C ARG A 468 -0.49 -14.12 -37.81
N GLN A 469 -0.13 -15.33 -37.39
CA GLN A 469 -1.10 -16.35 -36.99
C GLN A 469 -1.85 -15.96 -35.71
N LEU A 470 -1.16 -15.35 -34.74
CA LEU A 470 -1.80 -14.79 -33.54
C LEU A 470 -2.74 -13.64 -33.88
N GLU A 471 -2.37 -12.75 -34.81
CA GLU A 471 -3.25 -11.69 -35.30
C GLU A 471 -4.54 -12.26 -35.89
N SER A 472 -4.41 -13.26 -36.77
CA SER A 472 -5.56 -13.94 -37.38
C SER A 472 -6.46 -14.58 -36.33
N SER A 473 -5.84 -15.22 -35.33
CA SER A 473 -6.56 -15.82 -34.19
C SER A 473 -7.29 -14.77 -33.35
N TRP A 474 -6.67 -13.60 -33.14
CA TRP A 474 -7.27 -12.50 -32.41
C TRP A 474 -8.48 -11.92 -33.15
N VAL A 475 -8.38 -11.72 -34.46
CA VAL A 475 -9.50 -11.26 -35.30
C VAL A 475 -10.67 -12.25 -35.24
N GLU A 476 -10.41 -13.56 -35.28
CA GLU A 476 -11.43 -14.60 -35.12
C GLU A 476 -12.18 -14.45 -33.79
N VAL A 477 -11.44 -14.44 -32.68
CA VAL A 477 -12.00 -14.45 -31.32
C VAL A 477 -12.68 -13.12 -30.97
N LYS A 478 -12.27 -12.00 -31.59
CA LYS A 478 -12.92 -10.69 -31.40
C LYS A 478 -14.40 -10.71 -31.77
N ASN A 479 -14.80 -11.59 -32.68
CA ASN A 479 -16.19 -11.71 -33.17
C ASN A 479 -17.05 -12.71 -32.38
N TYR A 480 -16.50 -13.37 -31.36
CA TYR A 480 -17.22 -14.34 -30.53
C TYR A 480 -18.11 -13.70 -29.46
#